data_AF-A0A373CW06-F1
#
_entry.id   AF-A0A373CW06-F1
#
_cell.length_a   1.000
_cell.length_b   1.000
_cell.length_c   1.000
_cell.angle_alpha   90.00
_cell.angle_beta   90.00
_cell.angle_gamma   90.00
#
_symmetry.space_group_name_H-M   'P 1'
#
loop_
_entity.id
_entity.type
_entity.pdbx_description
1 polymer ?
#
loop_
_entity_poly.entity_id
_entity_poly.type
_entity_poly.pdbx_seq_one_letter_code
_entity_poly.pdbx_strand_id
1 'polypeptide(L)'
;MYEKAIENLKEIGSNRKLDRLLIQSMSEIKLNKKSMVQYVVSITLAAIAAYVIVYKSDTVELFTNAVDVINNTSLALIAIVFGTYSIFQALMTDTVIWALLLSEKNLLNVSNKSFLHLIILFLIEIMMNIVLLIIMPAIPNEFCILDNLVRANSVAFILMLIYFGFCFLLFYEIKNFAVNLYQMFNVYNIYKGIELVKKNIGEQEEKEEEG
;
A
#
# COMPACT_ATOMS: atom_id res chain seq x y z
N MET A 1 -2.41 -28.31 15.50
CA MET A 1 -3.26 -27.13 15.25
C MET A 1 -2.96 -26.01 16.26
N TYR A 2 -3.01 -26.29 17.57
CA TYR A 2 -2.65 -25.32 18.62
C TYR A 2 -1.20 -24.85 18.58
N GLU A 3 -0.22 -25.74 18.34
CA GLU A 3 1.20 -25.34 18.22
C GLU A 3 1.42 -24.35 17.08
N LYS A 4 0.83 -24.60 15.90
CA LYS A 4 0.86 -23.68 14.75
C LYS A 4 0.26 -22.31 15.10
N ALA A 5 -0.86 -22.29 15.83
CA ALA A 5 -1.47 -21.03 16.27
C ALA A 5 -0.57 -20.26 17.25
N ILE A 6 0.06 -20.94 18.20
CA ILE A 6 0.99 -20.33 19.17
C ILE A 6 2.22 -19.77 18.45
N GLU A 7 2.78 -20.48 17.48
CA GLU A 7 3.90 -20.02 16.66
C GLU A 7 3.52 -18.76 15.87
N ASN A 8 2.37 -18.79 15.20
CA ASN A 8 1.85 -17.65 14.43
C ASN A 8 1.58 -16.41 15.31
N LEU A 9 1.10 -16.60 16.53
CA LEU A 9 0.91 -15.52 17.51
C LEU A 9 2.24 -14.93 18.01
N LYS A 10 3.25 -15.78 18.26
CA LYS A 10 4.60 -15.32 18.62
C LYS A 10 5.22 -14.50 17.50
N GLU A 11 4.99 -14.88 16.24
CA GLU A 11 5.47 -14.11 15.09
C GLU A 11 4.88 -12.70 15.06
N ILE A 12 3.56 -12.56 15.29
CA ILE A 12 2.87 -11.26 15.37
C ILE A 12 3.45 -10.41 16.52
N GLY A 13 3.66 -11.01 17.70
CA GLY A 13 4.14 -10.30 18.89
C GLY A 13 5.60 -9.83 18.83
N SER A 14 6.45 -10.48 18.02
CA SER A 14 7.92 -10.25 18.01
C SER A 14 8.39 -9.06 17.17
N ASN A 15 7.57 -8.50 16.28
CA ASN A 15 7.96 -7.48 15.30
C ASN A 15 7.98 -6.02 15.81
N ARG A 16 8.36 -5.77 17.07
CA ARG A 16 8.17 -4.46 17.74
C ARG A 16 9.24 -3.38 17.53
N LYS A 17 10.37 -3.66 16.85
CA LYS A 17 11.48 -2.67 16.77
C LYS A 17 11.27 -1.66 15.63
N LEU A 18 11.03 -0.39 15.98
CA LEU A 18 10.75 0.72 15.07
C LEU A 18 11.75 0.87 13.92
N ASP A 19 13.06 0.82 14.20
CA ASP A 19 14.10 0.97 13.16
C ASP A 19 14.07 -0.16 12.12
N ARG A 20 13.63 -1.35 12.53
CA ARG A 20 13.44 -2.49 11.61
C ARG A 20 12.17 -2.31 10.78
N LEU A 21 11.14 -1.62 11.29
CA LEU A 21 9.88 -1.42 10.58
C LEU A 21 10.06 -0.55 9.32
N LEU A 22 10.91 0.49 9.36
CA LEU A 22 11.19 1.31 8.17
C LEU A 22 11.87 0.48 7.06
N ILE A 23 12.91 -0.27 7.42
CA ILE A 23 13.63 -1.14 6.48
C ILE A 23 12.72 -2.26 5.96
N GLN A 24 11.87 -2.82 6.81
CA GLN A 24 10.88 -3.82 6.42
C GLN A 24 9.78 -3.24 5.53
N SER A 25 9.36 -1.98 5.75
CA SER A 25 8.36 -1.34 4.89
C SER A 25 8.88 -1.16 3.47
N MET A 26 10.16 -0.80 3.32
CA MET A 26 10.84 -0.78 2.01
C MET A 26 10.89 -2.15 1.32
N SER A 27 10.65 -3.25 2.04
CA SER A 27 10.60 -4.59 1.44
C SER A 27 9.32 -4.86 0.65
N GLU A 28 8.21 -4.15 0.93
CA GLU A 28 6.97 -4.27 0.13
C GLU A 28 7.20 -3.79 -1.30
N ILE A 29 7.90 -2.67 -1.44
CA ILE A 29 8.23 -2.10 -2.74
C ILE A 29 9.52 -2.67 -3.32
N LYS A 30 10.13 -3.70 -2.73
CA LYS A 30 11.43 -4.20 -3.19
C LYS A 30 11.28 -5.03 -4.46
N LEU A 31 12.11 -4.74 -5.45
CA LEU A 31 12.19 -5.48 -6.70
C LEU A 31 12.41 -6.99 -6.47
N ASN A 32 11.39 -7.75 -6.81
CA ASN A 32 11.38 -9.20 -6.89
C ASN A 32 10.76 -9.66 -8.23
N LYS A 33 10.98 -10.93 -8.63
CA LYS A 33 10.48 -11.46 -9.91
C LYS A 33 8.95 -11.38 -10.08
N LYS A 34 8.19 -11.37 -8.98
CA LYS A 34 6.72 -11.24 -8.99
C LYS A 34 6.26 -9.78 -9.12
N SER A 35 7.07 -8.82 -8.67
CA SER A 35 6.82 -7.37 -8.75
C SER A 35 7.35 -6.71 -10.03
N MET A 36 7.96 -7.46 -10.96
CA MET A 36 8.52 -6.88 -12.19
C MET A 36 7.49 -6.09 -13.00
N VAL A 37 6.25 -6.60 -13.09
CA VAL A 37 5.16 -5.90 -13.79
C VAL A 37 4.85 -4.56 -13.14
N GLN A 38 4.78 -4.52 -11.80
CA GLN A 38 4.55 -3.30 -11.04
C GLN A 38 5.63 -2.24 -11.32
N TYR A 39 6.90 -2.66 -11.34
CA TYR A 39 8.00 -1.77 -11.66
C TYR A 39 7.96 -1.25 -13.10
N VAL A 40 7.70 -2.13 -14.08
CA VAL A 40 7.61 -1.74 -15.49
C VAL A 40 6.48 -0.73 -15.69
N VAL A 41 5.30 -0.98 -15.11
CA VAL A 41 4.17 -0.06 -15.22
C VAL A 41 4.50 1.30 -14.58
N SER A 42 5.05 1.28 -13.36
CA SER A 42 5.36 2.51 -12.61
C SER A 42 6.43 3.35 -13.29
N ILE A 43 7.52 2.72 -13.76
CA ILE A 43 8.60 3.41 -14.48
C ILE A 43 8.11 3.95 -15.82
N THR A 44 7.26 3.21 -16.53
CA THR A 44 6.70 3.67 -17.82
C THR A 44 5.87 4.93 -17.63
N LEU A 45 4.96 4.93 -16.64
CA LEU A 45 4.15 6.11 -16.30
C LEU A 45 5.02 7.28 -15.85
N ALA A 46 6.04 6.99 -15.03
CA ALA A 46 6.97 8.01 -14.55
C ALA A 46 7.78 8.64 -15.68
N ALA A 47 8.23 7.85 -16.66
CA ALA A 47 8.94 8.35 -17.83
C ALA A 47 8.08 9.26 -18.68
N ILE A 48 6.80 8.91 -18.87
CA ILE A 48 5.83 9.75 -19.59
C ILE A 48 5.64 11.07 -18.85
N ALA A 49 5.37 11.03 -17.54
CA ALA A 49 5.17 12.23 -16.73
C ALA A 49 6.40 13.15 -16.73
N ALA A 50 7.59 12.59 -16.49
CA ALA A 50 8.84 13.33 -16.51
C ALA A 50 9.12 13.95 -17.89
N TYR A 51 8.90 13.20 -18.97
CA TYR A 51 9.13 13.68 -20.33
C TYR A 51 8.23 14.87 -20.70
N VAL A 52 6.95 14.81 -20.32
CA VAL A 52 5.98 15.88 -20.63
C VAL A 52 6.31 17.18 -19.90
N ILE A 53 6.92 17.10 -18.71
CA ILE A 53 7.23 18.26 -17.87
C ILE A 53 8.58 18.90 -18.25
N VAL A 54 9.65 18.10 -18.38
CA VAL A 54 11.05 18.61 -18.48
C VAL A 54 11.32 19.49 -19.70
N TYR A 55 10.61 19.29 -20.80
CA TYR A 55 10.84 20.05 -22.04
C TYR A 55 9.93 21.29 -22.17
N LYS A 56 9.31 21.72 -21.07
CA LYS A 56 8.49 22.94 -21.00
C LYS A 56 9.26 24.11 -20.39
N SER A 57 8.94 25.32 -20.83
CA SER A 57 9.46 26.56 -20.25
C SER A 57 9.15 26.68 -18.76
N ASP A 58 7.96 26.24 -18.35
CA ASP A 58 7.45 26.41 -16.98
C ASP A 58 7.62 25.11 -16.17
N THR A 59 8.81 24.51 -16.25
CA THR A 59 9.11 23.19 -15.66
C THR A 59 8.89 23.18 -14.14
N VAL A 60 9.33 24.24 -13.43
CA VAL A 60 9.20 24.34 -11.96
C VAL A 60 7.73 24.40 -11.55
N GLU A 61 6.94 25.24 -12.20
CA GLU A 61 5.50 25.37 -11.93
C GLU A 61 4.75 24.06 -12.23
N LEU A 62 4.98 23.47 -13.41
CA LEU A 62 4.33 22.20 -13.79
C LEU A 62 4.70 21.05 -12.86
N PHE A 63 5.96 20.98 -12.44
CA PHE A 63 6.39 19.98 -11.46
C PHE A 63 5.73 20.21 -10.10
N THR A 64 5.67 21.45 -9.61
CA THR A 64 5.02 21.80 -8.35
C THR A 64 3.54 21.39 -8.36
N ASN A 65 2.83 21.70 -9.44
CA ASN A 65 1.44 21.29 -9.62
C ASN A 65 1.29 19.75 -9.67
N ALA A 66 2.21 19.05 -10.31
CA ALA A 66 2.21 17.59 -10.33
C ALA A 66 2.42 16.99 -8.92
N VAL A 67 3.34 17.56 -8.13
CA VAL A 67 3.56 17.16 -6.73
C VAL A 67 2.29 17.39 -5.90
N ASP A 68 1.58 18.50 -6.10
CA ASP A 68 0.34 18.79 -5.37
C ASP A 68 -0.77 17.78 -5.72
N VAL A 69 -0.96 17.48 -7.00
CA VAL A 69 -1.91 16.46 -7.46
C VAL A 69 -1.58 15.09 -6.87
N ILE A 70 -0.30 14.71 -6.85
CA ILE A 70 0.16 13.45 -6.25
C ILE A 70 -0.14 13.46 -4.75
N ASN A 71 0.21 14.51 -4.04
CA ASN A 71 0.02 14.59 -2.59
C ASN A 71 -1.47 14.49 -2.20
N ASN A 72 -2.35 15.20 -2.91
CA ASN A 72 -3.80 15.11 -2.69
C ASN A 72 -4.33 13.71 -3.00
N THR A 73 -3.80 13.06 -4.04
CA THR A 73 -4.14 11.67 -4.37
C THR A 73 -3.68 10.71 -3.27
N SER A 74 -2.45 10.85 -2.78
CA SER A 74 -1.90 10.05 -1.67
C SER A 74 -2.72 10.18 -0.39
N LEU A 75 -3.15 11.40 -0.05
CA LEU A 75 -4.04 11.64 1.11
C LEU A 75 -5.41 10.98 0.95
N ALA A 76 -5.97 10.95 -0.25
CA ALA A 76 -7.22 10.22 -0.50
C ALA A 76 -7.01 8.70 -0.39
N LEU A 77 -5.93 8.19 -0.95
CA LEU A 77 -5.62 6.77 -0.96
C LEU A 77 -5.31 6.22 0.44
N ILE A 78 -4.54 6.96 1.26
CA ILE A 78 -4.25 6.55 2.63
C ILE A 78 -5.55 6.50 3.46
N ALA A 79 -6.49 7.43 3.25
CA ALA A 79 -7.79 7.42 3.90
C ALA A 79 -8.61 6.17 3.52
N ILE A 80 -8.59 5.77 2.24
CA ILE A 80 -9.22 4.53 1.77
C ILE A 80 -8.59 3.30 2.42
N VAL A 81 -7.25 3.24 2.49
CA VAL A 81 -6.53 2.12 3.13
C VAL A 81 -6.91 2.01 4.61
N PHE A 82 -6.90 3.13 5.35
CA PHE A 82 -7.36 3.15 6.75
C PHE A 82 -8.82 2.71 6.86
N GLY A 83 -9.73 3.29 6.08
CA GLY A 83 -11.15 2.98 6.16
C GLY A 83 -11.45 1.50 5.90
N THR A 84 -10.86 0.93 4.85
CA THR A 84 -11.11 -0.47 4.48
C THR A 84 -10.50 -1.43 5.52
N TYR A 85 -9.33 -1.10 6.06
CA TYR A 85 -8.71 -1.90 7.12
C TYR A 85 -9.46 -1.80 8.45
N SER A 86 -9.98 -0.63 8.82
CA SER A 86 -10.82 -0.46 10.01
C SER A 86 -12.12 -1.27 9.92
N ILE A 87 -12.79 -1.27 8.76
CA ILE A 87 -13.97 -2.12 8.53
C ILE A 87 -13.59 -3.58 8.71
N PHE A 88 -12.47 -4.01 8.13
CA PHE A 88 -12.00 -5.37 8.29
C PHE A 88 -11.72 -5.74 9.76
N GLN A 89 -11.02 -4.88 10.51
CA GLN A 89 -10.77 -5.08 11.93
C GLN A 89 -12.07 -5.16 12.76
N ALA A 90 -13.11 -4.41 12.39
CA ALA A 90 -14.41 -4.47 13.05
C ALA A 90 -15.16 -5.79 12.80
N LEU A 91 -14.88 -6.48 11.69
CA LEU A 91 -15.51 -7.76 11.34
C LEU A 91 -14.79 -8.97 11.96
N MET A 92 -13.67 -8.75 12.67
CA MET A 92 -12.89 -9.82 13.30
C MET A 92 -13.62 -10.39 14.51
N THR A 93 -14.25 -11.55 14.32
CA THR A 93 -14.72 -12.40 15.44
C THR A 93 -13.65 -13.41 15.83
N ASP A 94 -13.78 -14.00 17.02
CA ASP A 94 -12.83 -15.02 17.51
C ASP A 94 -12.64 -16.17 16.51
N THR A 95 -13.72 -16.63 15.87
CA THR A 95 -13.70 -17.69 14.86
C THR A 95 -12.94 -17.27 13.60
N VAL A 96 -13.09 -16.02 13.17
CA VAL A 96 -12.43 -15.47 11.98
C VAL A 96 -10.94 -15.25 12.25
N ILE A 97 -10.60 -14.72 13.43
CA ILE A 97 -9.20 -14.60 13.88
C ILE A 97 -8.54 -15.97 13.87
N TRP A 98 -9.21 -16.98 14.44
CA TRP A 98 -8.70 -18.35 14.46
C TRP A 98 -8.49 -18.93 13.06
N ALA A 99 -9.45 -18.73 12.16
CA ALA A 99 -9.36 -19.15 10.77
C ALA A 99 -8.17 -18.51 10.02
N LEU A 100 -8.01 -17.20 10.16
CA LEU A 100 -6.93 -16.45 9.51
C LEU A 100 -5.56 -16.80 10.09
N LEU A 101 -5.47 -17.04 11.41
CA LEU A 101 -4.26 -17.54 12.06
C LEU A 101 -3.86 -18.92 11.54
N LEU A 102 -4.81 -19.82 11.29
CA LEU A 102 -4.52 -21.18 10.84
C LEU A 102 -4.30 -21.32 9.33
N SER A 103 -4.66 -20.30 8.55
CA SER A 103 -4.41 -20.24 7.10
C SER A 103 -2.95 -20.56 6.75
N GLU A 104 -2.71 -21.05 5.54
CA GLU A 104 -1.38 -21.53 5.12
C GLU A 104 -0.26 -20.50 5.29
N LYS A 105 -0.58 -19.20 5.15
CA LYS A 105 0.40 -18.11 5.20
C LYS A 105 0.21 -17.15 6.38
N ASN A 106 -0.58 -17.51 7.39
CA ASN A 106 -0.95 -16.59 8.47
C ASN A 106 -1.46 -15.26 7.88
N LEU A 107 -2.55 -15.32 7.11
CA LEU A 107 -3.15 -14.19 6.39
C LEU A 107 -3.42 -12.98 7.30
N LEU A 108 -3.64 -13.23 8.60
CA LEU A 108 -3.73 -12.20 9.62
C LEU A 108 -2.44 -11.37 9.68
N ASN A 109 -1.30 -12.03 9.91
CA ASN A 109 -0.01 -11.36 10.01
C ASN A 109 0.42 -10.72 8.68
N VAL A 110 0.18 -11.41 7.55
CA VAL A 110 0.51 -10.88 6.21
C VAL A 110 -0.23 -9.56 5.96
N SER A 111 -1.53 -9.52 6.25
CA SER A 111 -2.33 -8.33 5.96
C SER A 111 -2.06 -7.20 6.95
N ASN A 112 -1.82 -7.52 8.23
CA ASN A 112 -1.44 -6.53 9.22
C ASN A 112 -0.09 -5.86 8.87
N LYS A 113 0.89 -6.66 8.42
CA LYS A 113 2.19 -6.15 7.94
C LYS A 113 2.02 -5.31 6.67
N SER A 114 1.29 -5.83 5.67
CA SER A 114 1.02 -5.13 4.41
C SER A 114 0.35 -3.78 4.66
N PHE A 115 -0.65 -3.71 5.54
CA PHE A 115 -1.26 -2.46 5.97
C PHE A 115 -0.23 -1.50 6.58
N LEU A 116 0.48 -1.95 7.63
CA LEU A 116 1.40 -1.10 8.37
C LEU A 116 2.52 -0.55 7.46
N HIS A 117 3.12 -1.41 6.65
CA HIS A 117 4.17 -1.03 5.71
C HIS A 117 3.68 -0.02 4.68
N LEU A 118 2.48 -0.24 4.10
CA LEU A 118 1.93 0.67 3.11
C LEU A 118 1.63 2.05 3.71
N ILE A 119 1.08 2.10 4.93
CA ILE A 119 0.84 3.36 5.65
C ILE A 119 2.16 4.11 5.89
N ILE A 120 3.20 3.41 6.37
CA ILE A 120 4.52 4.02 6.61
C ILE A 120 5.09 4.61 5.31
N LEU A 121 4.99 3.88 4.20
CA LEU A 121 5.49 4.35 2.91
C LEU A 121 4.73 5.59 2.40
N PHE A 122 3.40 5.60 2.52
CA PHE A 122 2.60 6.79 2.19
C PHE A 122 2.95 7.98 3.07
N LEU A 123 3.18 7.78 4.37
CA LEU A 123 3.61 8.87 5.25
C LEU A 123 4.95 9.47 4.83
N ILE A 124 5.93 8.62 4.46
CA ILE A 124 7.23 9.09 3.95
C ILE A 124 7.04 9.89 2.66
N GLU A 125 6.21 9.40 1.75
CA GLU A 125 5.93 10.04 0.47
C GLU A 125 5.23 11.39 0.63
N ILE A 126 4.19 11.46 1.47
CA ILE A 126 3.51 12.72 1.81
C ILE A 126 4.47 13.72 2.45
N MET A 127 5.32 13.29 3.38
CA MET A 127 6.32 14.19 3.99
C MET A 127 7.31 14.73 2.95
N MET A 128 7.76 13.88 2.02
CA MET A 128 8.61 14.31 0.91
C MET A 128 7.88 15.31 0.00
N ASN A 129 6.61 15.06 -0.34
CA ASN A 129 5.81 15.97 -1.16
C ASN A 129 5.62 17.33 -0.48
N ILE A 130 5.36 17.36 0.83
CA ILE A 130 5.25 18.61 1.60
C ILE A 130 6.55 19.41 1.51
N VAL A 131 7.70 18.77 1.67
CA VAL A 131 9.01 19.45 1.53
C VAL A 131 9.17 20.03 0.13
N LEU A 132 8.82 19.28 -0.91
CA LEU A 132 8.86 19.77 -2.30
C LEU A 132 7.90 20.95 -2.52
N LEU A 133 6.67 20.88 -2.02
CA LEU A 133 5.67 21.94 -2.14
C LEU A 133 6.07 23.24 -1.41
N ILE A 134 6.95 23.15 -0.40
CA ILE A 134 7.52 24.32 0.26
C ILE A 134 8.70 24.89 -0.53
N ILE A 135 9.58 24.03 -1.05
CA ILE A 135 10.83 24.45 -1.71
C ILE A 135 10.60 24.92 -3.14
N MET A 136 9.82 24.19 -3.93
CA MET A 136 9.70 24.43 -5.37
C MET A 136 9.14 25.82 -5.72
N PRO A 137 8.12 26.37 -5.01
CA PRO A 137 7.65 27.73 -5.28
C PRO A 137 8.68 28.83 -5.02
N ALA A 138 9.74 28.56 -4.24
CA ALA A 138 10.82 29.51 -4.00
C ALA A 138 11.87 29.53 -5.13
N ILE A 139 11.79 28.59 -6.08
CA ILE A 139 12.72 28.49 -7.21
C ILE A 139 12.14 29.29 -8.39
N PRO A 140 12.88 30.26 -8.96
CA PRO A 140 12.43 30.98 -10.17
C PRO A 140 12.25 30.03 -11.35
N ASN A 141 11.28 30.30 -12.23
CA ASN A 141 11.04 29.47 -13.41
C ASN A 141 12.24 29.48 -14.39
N GLU A 142 13.05 30.53 -14.36
CA GLU A 142 14.26 30.67 -15.19
C GLU A 142 15.47 29.90 -14.63
N PHE A 143 15.34 29.28 -13.45
CA PHE A 143 16.43 28.58 -12.79
C PHE A 143 16.88 27.35 -13.60
N CYS A 144 18.17 27.31 -13.94
CA CYS A 144 18.83 26.17 -14.56
C CYS A 144 19.90 25.60 -13.61
N ILE A 145 19.85 24.29 -13.35
CA ILE A 145 20.81 23.59 -12.47
C ILE A 145 22.23 23.61 -13.06
N LEU A 146 22.35 23.62 -14.39
CA LEU A 146 23.62 23.57 -15.13
C LEU A 146 23.63 24.59 -16.26
N ASP A 147 24.81 25.08 -16.61
CA ASP A 147 25.02 26.04 -17.71
C ASP A 147 24.62 25.49 -19.09
N ASN A 148 24.59 24.16 -19.24
CA ASN A 148 24.17 23.50 -20.47
C ASN A 148 22.75 22.97 -20.33
N LEU A 149 21.82 23.57 -21.09
CA LEU A 149 20.39 23.24 -21.08
C LEU A 149 20.10 21.75 -21.29
N VAL A 150 20.81 21.09 -22.22
CA VAL A 150 20.61 19.66 -22.50
C VAL A 150 20.99 18.81 -21.29
N ARG A 151 22.09 19.16 -20.62
CA ARG A 151 22.53 18.47 -19.40
C ARG A 151 21.58 18.77 -18.23
N ALA A 152 21.15 20.01 -18.07
CA ALA A 152 20.19 20.42 -17.04
C ALA A 152 18.87 19.63 -17.18
N ASN A 153 18.32 19.55 -18.40
CA ASN A 153 17.09 18.82 -18.67
C ASN A 153 17.26 17.31 -18.46
N SER A 154 18.43 16.76 -18.80
CA SER A 154 18.71 15.33 -18.56
C SER A 154 18.77 15.01 -17.05
N VAL A 155 19.37 15.89 -16.25
CA VAL A 155 19.40 15.75 -14.79
C VAL A 155 17.99 15.89 -14.21
N ALA A 156 17.23 16.89 -14.64
CA ALA A 156 15.84 17.08 -14.21
C ALA A 156 14.97 15.86 -14.56
N PHE A 157 15.11 15.30 -15.77
CA PHE A 157 14.41 14.10 -16.19
C PHE A 157 14.72 12.90 -15.29
N ILE A 158 15.99 12.65 -14.98
CA ILE A 158 16.37 11.54 -14.10
C ILE A 158 15.80 11.72 -12.69
N LEU A 159 15.87 12.93 -12.13
CA LEU A 159 15.32 13.21 -10.80
C LEU A 159 13.79 13.05 -10.77
N MET A 160 13.09 13.60 -11.76
CA MET A 160 11.64 13.44 -11.89
C MET A 160 11.23 11.98 -12.13
N LEU A 161 12.01 11.24 -12.92
CA LEU A 161 11.77 9.81 -13.15
C LEU A 161 11.86 9.00 -11.85
N ILE A 162 12.86 9.28 -11.01
CA ILE A 162 13.01 8.64 -9.70
C ILE A 162 11.82 9.00 -8.79
N TYR A 163 11.46 10.29 -8.73
CA TYR A 163 10.35 10.78 -7.92
C TYR A 163 9.01 10.17 -8.34
N PHE A 164 8.60 10.36 -9.60
CA PHE A 164 7.33 9.81 -10.11
C PHE A 164 7.34 8.28 -10.08
N GLY A 165 8.49 7.66 -10.32
CA GLY A 165 8.65 6.21 -10.23
C GLY A 165 8.32 5.70 -8.84
N PHE A 166 8.81 6.36 -7.80
CA PHE A 166 8.48 6.03 -6.41
C PHE A 166 6.99 6.25 -6.09
N CYS A 167 6.42 7.40 -6.44
CA CYS A 167 5.00 7.69 -6.18
C CYS A 167 4.05 6.70 -6.88
N PHE A 168 4.27 6.42 -8.17
CA PHE A 168 3.44 5.47 -8.91
C PHE A 168 3.62 4.03 -8.46
N LEU A 169 4.81 3.67 -7.95
CA LEU A 169 5.04 2.37 -7.33
C LEU A 169 4.17 2.18 -6.07
N LEU A 170 4.02 3.22 -5.26
CA LEU A 170 3.12 3.22 -4.09
C LEU A 170 1.65 3.17 -4.48
N PHE A 171 1.25 3.90 -5.52
CA PHE A 171 -0.12 3.82 -6.03
C PHE A 171 -0.46 2.42 -6.53
N TYR A 172 0.49 1.76 -7.19
CA TYR A 172 0.31 0.37 -7.60
C TYR A 172 0.20 -0.56 -6.39
N GLU A 173 0.92 -0.31 -5.29
CA GLU A 173 0.91 -1.16 -4.09
C GLU A 173 -0.47 -1.26 -3.43
N ILE A 174 -1.33 -0.25 -3.62
CA ILE A 174 -2.73 -0.29 -3.17
C ILE A 174 -3.48 -1.46 -3.78
N LYS A 175 -3.19 -1.82 -5.04
CA LYS A 175 -3.77 -3.01 -5.67
C LYS A 175 -3.39 -4.26 -4.90
N ASN A 176 -2.12 -4.41 -4.51
CA ASN A 176 -1.64 -5.57 -3.76
C ASN A 176 -2.30 -5.63 -2.38
N PHE A 177 -2.40 -4.47 -1.70
CA PHE A 177 -3.14 -4.36 -0.44
C PHE A 177 -4.63 -4.77 -0.60
N ALA A 178 -5.30 -4.28 -1.64
CA ALA A 178 -6.70 -4.64 -1.92
C ALA A 178 -6.88 -6.16 -2.17
N VAL A 179 -5.92 -6.80 -2.86
CA VAL A 179 -5.94 -8.25 -3.07
C VAL A 179 -5.74 -9.01 -1.75
N ASN A 180 -4.80 -8.58 -0.91
CA ASN A 180 -4.59 -9.19 0.41
C ASN A 180 -5.87 -9.08 1.26
N LEU A 181 -6.50 -7.91 1.26
CA LEU A 181 -7.74 -7.68 2.00
C LEU A 181 -8.92 -8.49 1.46
N TYR A 182 -9.05 -8.62 0.14
CA TYR A 182 -10.04 -9.48 -0.50
C TYR A 182 -9.90 -10.95 -0.07
N GLN A 183 -8.67 -11.45 0.06
CA GLN A 183 -8.42 -12.80 0.57
C GLN A 183 -8.91 -12.96 2.01
N MET A 184 -8.73 -11.94 2.86
CA MET A 184 -9.25 -11.97 4.22
C MET A 184 -10.78 -12.00 4.25
N PHE A 185 -11.44 -11.18 3.42
CA PHE A 185 -12.90 -11.18 3.31
C PHE A 185 -13.45 -12.54 2.86
N ASN A 186 -12.76 -13.23 1.95
CA ASN A 186 -13.17 -14.57 1.53
C ASN A 186 -13.08 -15.57 2.68
N VAL A 187 -12.01 -15.54 3.48
CA VAL A 187 -11.90 -16.40 4.67
C VAL A 187 -13.02 -16.08 5.67
N TYR A 188 -13.26 -14.79 5.94
CA TYR A 188 -14.37 -14.36 6.79
C TYR A 188 -15.72 -14.92 6.30
N ASN A 189 -16.04 -14.72 5.01
CA ASN A 189 -17.30 -15.15 4.41
C ASN A 189 -17.47 -16.67 4.42
N ILE A 190 -16.41 -17.44 4.15
CA ILE A 190 -16.45 -18.91 4.20
C ILE A 190 -16.80 -19.39 5.61
N TYR A 191 -16.10 -18.88 6.62
CA TYR A 191 -16.31 -19.32 8.01
C TYR A 191 -17.67 -18.88 8.56
N LYS A 192 -18.08 -17.63 8.27
CA LYS A 192 -19.42 -17.16 8.64
C LYS A 192 -20.52 -17.95 7.94
N GLY A 193 -20.31 -18.28 6.66
CA GLY A 193 -21.23 -19.14 5.90
C GLY A 193 -21.36 -20.54 6.51
N ILE A 194 -20.25 -21.17 6.89
CA ILE A 194 -20.26 -22.48 7.57
C ILE A 194 -21.01 -22.41 8.90
N GLU A 195 -20.79 -21.36 9.69
CA GLU A 195 -21.49 -21.15 10.98
C GLU A 195 -23.00 -21.04 10.78
N LEU A 196 -23.45 -20.29 9.77
CA LEU A 196 -24.86 -20.15 9.42
C LEU A 196 -25.48 -21.47 8.96
N VAL A 197 -24.77 -22.23 8.12
CA VAL A 197 -25.26 -23.55 7.66
C VAL A 197 -25.40 -24.52 8.83
N LYS A 198 -24.39 -24.59 9.72
CA LYS A 198 -24.46 -25.46 10.90
C LYS A 198 -25.62 -25.09 11.82
N LYS A 199 -25.84 -23.79 12.02
CA LYS A 199 -26.96 -23.29 12.82
C LYS A 199 -28.31 -23.71 12.23
N ASN A 200 -28.48 -23.55 10.91
CA ASN A 200 -29.71 -23.93 10.23
C ASN A 200 -29.98 -25.44 10.23
N ILE A 201 -28.94 -26.28 10.13
CA ILE A 201 -29.07 -27.74 10.23
C ILE A 201 -29.50 -28.15 11.64
N GLY A 202 -28.85 -27.61 12.67
CA GLY A 202 -29.23 -27.88 14.06
C GLY A 202 -30.67 -27.46 14.38
N GLU A 203 -31.12 -26.30 13.88
CA GLU A 203 -32.51 -25.84 14.02
C GLU A 203 -33.54 -26.70 13.26
N GLN A 204 -33.12 -27.49 12.26
CA GLN A 204 -33.99 -28.45 11.56
C GLN A 204 -34.09 -29.77 12.32
N GLU A 205 -32.97 -30.29 12.84
CA GLU A 205 -32.94 -31.51 13.65
C GLU A 205 -33.77 -31.37 14.94
N GLU A 206 -33.66 -30.23 15.65
CA GLU A 206 -34.48 -29.96 16.85
C GLU A 206 -35.99 -29.92 16.55
N LYS A 207 -36.39 -29.45 15.36
CA LYS A 207 -37.81 -29.39 14.95
C LYS A 207 -38.37 -30.75 14.53
N GLU A 208 -37.51 -31.67 14.07
CA GLU A 208 -37.91 -33.04 13.73
C GLU A 208 -37.99 -33.94 14.98
N GLU A 209 -37.24 -33.65 16.05
CA GLU A 209 -37.32 -34.39 17.32
C GLU A 209 -38.51 -33.97 18.20
N GLU A 210 -39.07 -32.77 18.01
CA GLU A 210 -40.24 -32.27 18.75
C GLU A 210 -41.62 -32.59 18.10
N GLY A 211 -41.64 -33.19 16.90
CA GLY A 211 -42.85 -33.53 16.13
C GLY A 211 -43.23 -35.01 16.17
#